data_AF-A0A661FSD6-F1
#
_entry.id   AF-A0A661FSD6-F1
#
_cell.length_a   1.000
_cell.length_b   1.000
_cell.length_c   1.000
_cell.angle_alpha   90.00
_cell.angle_beta   90.00
_cell.angle_gamma   90.00
#
_symmetry.space_group_name_H-M   'P 1'
#
loop_
_entity.id
_entity.type
_entity.pdbx_description
1 polymer ?
#
loop_
_entity_poly.entity_id
_entity_poly.type
_entity_poly.pdbx_seq_one_letter_code
_entity_poly.pdbx_strand_id
1 'polypeptide(L)'
;THEQAKNLRVRLEKDTLIKSTQLITAAQALETFRGDGEFGDLVSALNNNPLPHTIVVRPTSAAEPAALQALKNTLLRDPLIDLVKLDTGWVRRLNAILDVARRAVWIATIMLVGAVIVIIGNTIRLDIQNRRAEIEVSKLLGASDGFVRRPFLYTGFWYGLLGGIFALLLLVISLWILSGPVTRLVGLYGGGFEPFGIDGFTLLAIFLISVAAGLGGAWSAVARHLAAIQPRV
;
A
#
# COMPACT_ATOMS: atom_id res chain seq x y z
N THR A 1 11.33 -38.36 -16.30
CA THR A 1 11.66 -39.20 -15.11
C THR A 1 11.98 -38.34 -13.90
N HIS A 2 11.98 -38.91 -12.69
CA HIS A 2 12.24 -38.19 -11.42
C HIS A 2 13.57 -37.42 -11.42
N GLU A 3 14.65 -38.03 -11.92
CA GLU A 3 15.97 -37.39 -12.05
C GLU A 3 15.95 -36.18 -13.00
N GLN A 4 15.21 -36.26 -14.11
CA GLN A 4 15.06 -35.13 -15.04
C GLN A 4 14.30 -33.96 -14.40
N ALA A 5 13.26 -34.25 -13.62
CA ALA A 5 12.50 -33.22 -12.90
C ALA A 5 13.35 -32.52 -11.82
N LYS A 6 14.20 -33.28 -11.12
CA LYS A 6 15.14 -32.74 -10.13
C LYS A 6 16.19 -31.83 -10.78
N ASN A 7 16.75 -32.24 -11.92
CA ASN A 7 17.71 -31.44 -12.67
C ASN A 7 17.09 -30.18 -13.29
N LEU A 8 15.84 -30.26 -13.74
CA LEU A 8 15.09 -29.10 -14.23
C LEU A 8 14.82 -28.10 -13.09
N ARG A 9 14.42 -28.57 -11.91
CA ARG A 9 14.23 -27.74 -10.72
C ARG A 9 15.47 -26.91 -10.38
N VAL A 10 16.64 -27.55 -10.31
CA VAL A 10 17.92 -26.87 -9.99
C VAL A 10 18.30 -25.83 -11.04
N ARG A 11 17.89 -26.03 -12.31
CA ARG A 11 18.11 -25.06 -13.38
C ARG A 11 17.21 -23.83 -13.22
N LEU A 12 15.94 -24.05 -12.85
CA LEU A 12 14.96 -22.99 -12.60
C LEU A 12 15.31 -22.15 -11.37
N GLU A 13 15.93 -22.75 -10.35
CA GLU A 13 16.40 -22.01 -9.17
C GLU A 13 17.52 -21.01 -9.47
N LYS A 14 18.18 -21.11 -10.63
CA LYS A 14 19.21 -20.15 -11.07
C LYS A 14 18.63 -18.95 -11.81
N ASP A 15 17.35 -18.95 -12.13
CA ASP A 15 16.70 -17.82 -12.81
C ASP A 15 16.40 -16.70 -11.80
N THR A 16 16.88 -15.49 -12.10
CA THR A 16 16.66 -14.28 -11.31
C THR A 16 15.19 -13.93 -11.08
N LEU A 17 14.28 -14.40 -11.95
CA LEU A 17 12.84 -14.14 -11.85
C LEU A 17 12.13 -15.09 -10.87
N ILE A 18 12.81 -16.14 -10.39
CA ILE A 18 12.24 -17.21 -9.57
C ILE A 18 12.71 -17.08 -8.13
N LYS A 19 11.77 -16.93 -7.20
CA LYS A 19 12.05 -16.85 -5.75
C LYS A 19 12.16 -18.22 -5.11
N SER A 20 11.28 -19.15 -5.48
CA SER A 20 11.35 -20.54 -5.00
C SER A 20 10.73 -21.52 -5.98
N THR A 21 11.22 -22.76 -5.92
CA THR A 21 10.65 -23.87 -6.68
C THR A 21 10.31 -25.02 -5.74
N GLN A 22 9.17 -25.65 -5.95
CA GLN A 22 8.73 -26.81 -5.21
C GLN A 22 8.43 -27.94 -6.18
N LEU A 23 9.15 -29.05 -6.07
CA LEU A 23 8.86 -30.26 -6.84
C LEU A 23 7.80 -31.06 -6.10
N ILE A 24 6.66 -31.27 -6.76
CA ILE A 24 5.63 -32.21 -6.34
C ILE A 24 5.79 -33.44 -7.21
N THR A 25 6.17 -34.56 -6.60
CA THR A 25 6.32 -35.81 -7.32
C THR A 25 4.96 -36.39 -7.71
N ALA A 26 4.91 -37.21 -8.77
CA ALA A 26 3.68 -37.89 -9.18
C ALA A 26 3.04 -38.70 -8.02
N ALA A 27 3.85 -39.32 -7.17
CA ALA A 27 3.38 -40.06 -6.00
C ALA A 27 2.75 -39.15 -4.93
N GLN A 28 3.40 -38.01 -4.62
CA GLN A 28 2.86 -37.02 -3.67
C GLN A 28 1.59 -36.33 -4.19
N ALA A 29 1.54 -36.05 -5.49
CA ALA A 29 0.34 -35.51 -6.12
C ALA A 29 -0.83 -36.50 -5.95
N LEU A 30 -0.59 -37.80 -6.20
CA LEU A 30 -1.60 -38.84 -6.03
C LEU A 30 -2.12 -38.95 -4.59
N GLU A 31 -1.22 -38.87 -3.61
CA GLU A 31 -1.58 -38.90 -2.19
C GLU A 31 -2.42 -37.69 -1.78
N THR A 32 -2.08 -36.50 -2.27
CA THR A 32 -2.85 -35.27 -2.05
C THR A 32 -4.26 -35.37 -2.65
N PHE A 33 -4.38 -35.89 -3.88
CA PHE A 33 -5.66 -36.08 -4.56
C PHE A 33 -6.54 -37.19 -3.95
N ARG A 34 -5.95 -38.18 -3.28
CA ARG A 34 -6.70 -39.20 -2.53
C ARG A 34 -7.32 -38.67 -1.24
N GLY A 35 -6.74 -37.63 -0.64
CA GLY A 35 -7.28 -36.96 0.54
C GLY A 35 -8.44 -36.01 0.24
N ASP A 36 -8.58 -35.58 -1.02
CA ASP A 36 -9.71 -34.77 -1.47
C ASP A 36 -10.91 -35.69 -1.79
N GLY A 37 -11.89 -35.71 -0.88
CA GLY A 37 -13.00 -36.67 -0.89
C GLY A 37 -13.88 -36.68 -2.15
N GLU A 38 -13.82 -35.65 -3.00
CA GLU A 38 -14.57 -35.59 -4.26
C GLU A 38 -13.86 -36.34 -5.41
N PHE A 39 -12.55 -36.51 -5.34
CA PHE A 39 -11.73 -37.13 -6.40
C PHE A 39 -11.04 -38.43 -5.97
N GLY A 40 -11.00 -38.74 -4.66
CA GLY A 40 -10.33 -39.92 -4.11
C GLY A 40 -10.83 -41.25 -4.68
N ASP A 41 -12.14 -41.40 -4.89
CA ASP A 41 -12.74 -42.64 -5.43
C ASP A 41 -12.42 -42.83 -6.92
N LEU A 42 -12.40 -41.75 -7.70
CA LEU A 42 -12.05 -41.77 -9.12
C LEU A 42 -10.58 -42.10 -9.34
N VAL A 43 -9.71 -41.58 -8.47
CA VAL A 43 -8.26 -41.81 -8.53
C VAL A 43 -7.90 -43.23 -8.06
N SER A 44 -8.67 -43.79 -7.12
CA SER A 44 -8.47 -45.16 -6.62
C SER A 44 -8.89 -46.24 -7.62
N ALA A 45 -9.75 -45.91 -8.58
CA ALA A 45 -10.17 -46.81 -9.66
C ALA A 45 -9.14 -46.92 -10.81
N LEU A 46 -8.05 -46.14 -10.79
CA LEU A 46 -7.02 -46.14 -11.83
C LEU A 46 -5.90 -47.13 -11.50
N ASN A 47 -5.60 -48.03 -12.44
CA ASN A 47 -4.56 -49.05 -12.28
C ASN A 47 -3.12 -48.50 -12.23
N ASN A 48 -2.87 -47.34 -12.86
CA ASN A 48 -1.56 -46.69 -12.93
C ASN A 48 -1.71 -45.20 -12.61
N ASN A 49 -0.66 -44.58 -12.05
CA ASN A 49 -0.64 -43.15 -11.74
C ASN A 49 -0.53 -42.29 -13.01
N PRO A 50 -1.57 -41.55 -13.42
CA PRO A 50 -1.53 -40.72 -14.63
C PRO A 50 -0.90 -39.34 -14.38
N LEU A 51 -0.57 -39.00 -13.14
CA LEU A 51 -0.18 -37.63 -12.77
C LEU A 51 1.29 -37.36 -13.14
N PRO A 52 1.58 -36.25 -13.82
CA PRO A 52 2.94 -35.86 -14.12
C PRO A 52 3.66 -35.31 -12.88
N HIS A 53 4.99 -35.33 -12.90
CA HIS A 53 5.79 -34.55 -11.95
C HIS A 53 5.56 -33.06 -12.21
N THR A 54 5.17 -32.31 -11.17
CA THR A 54 4.84 -30.88 -11.29
C THR A 54 5.84 -30.05 -10.52
N ILE A 55 6.36 -28.99 -11.14
CA ILE A 55 7.23 -28.02 -10.47
C ILE A 55 6.43 -26.72 -10.28
N VAL A 56 6.12 -26.38 -9.04
CA VAL A 56 5.48 -25.11 -8.68
C VAL A 56 6.55 -24.05 -8.56
N VAL A 57 6.50 -23.04 -9.43
CA VAL A 57 7.45 -21.94 -9.47
C VAL A 57 6.78 -20.70 -8.88
N ARG A 58 7.36 -20.15 -7.81
CA ARG A 58 6.93 -18.87 -7.23
C ARG A 58 7.84 -17.75 -7.77
N PRO A 59 7.31 -16.78 -8.53
CA PRO A 59 8.10 -15.68 -9.02
C PRO A 59 8.44 -14.68 -7.91
N THR A 60 9.46 -13.86 -8.14
CA THR A 60 9.83 -12.75 -7.26
C THR A 60 8.73 -11.68 -7.23
N SER A 61 8.56 -10.97 -6.11
CA SER A 61 7.55 -9.91 -5.91
C SER A 61 7.63 -8.76 -6.91
N ALA A 62 8.79 -8.60 -7.58
CA ALA A 62 9.05 -7.62 -8.63
C ALA A 62 8.76 -8.13 -10.05
N ALA A 63 8.31 -9.38 -10.21
CA ALA A 63 8.06 -9.96 -11.52
C ALA A 63 6.76 -9.40 -12.10
N GLU A 64 6.89 -8.56 -13.12
CA GLU A 64 5.74 -8.03 -13.84
C GLU A 64 4.99 -9.14 -14.59
N PRO A 65 3.66 -9.00 -14.79
CA PRO A 65 2.88 -9.96 -15.56
C PRO A 65 3.42 -10.21 -16.97
N ALA A 66 4.05 -9.21 -17.61
CA ALA A 66 4.68 -9.34 -18.91
C ALA A 66 5.95 -10.23 -18.86
N ALA A 67 6.79 -10.05 -17.83
CA ALA A 67 7.97 -10.88 -17.62
C ALA A 67 7.61 -12.34 -17.34
N LEU A 68 6.50 -12.58 -16.61
CA LEU A 68 5.98 -13.94 -16.37
C LEU A 68 5.47 -14.63 -17.64
N GLN A 69 4.85 -13.87 -18.55
CA GLN A 69 4.44 -14.40 -19.85
C GLN A 69 5.64 -14.72 -20.74
N ALA A 70 6.68 -13.88 -20.73
CA ALA A 70 7.92 -14.16 -21.44
C ALA A 70 8.61 -15.41 -20.89
N LEU A 71 8.69 -15.55 -19.57
CA LEU A 71 9.23 -16.75 -18.91
C LEU A 71 8.44 -18.01 -19.29
N LYS A 72 7.10 -17.95 -19.27
CA LYS A 72 6.24 -19.06 -19.73
C LYS A 72 6.60 -19.48 -21.15
N ASN A 73 6.74 -18.53 -22.07
CA ASN A 73 7.04 -18.82 -23.48
C ASN A 73 8.44 -19.43 -23.65
N THR A 74 9.41 -19.02 -22.84
CA THR A 74 10.75 -19.62 -22.82
C THR A 74 10.71 -21.05 -22.28
N LEU A 75 9.96 -21.30 -21.20
CA LEU A 75 9.82 -22.62 -20.59
C LEU A 75 9.11 -23.62 -21.51
N LEU A 76 8.10 -23.17 -22.26
CA LEU A 76 7.42 -24.01 -23.26
C LEU A 76 8.30 -24.47 -24.42
N ARG A 77 9.52 -23.92 -24.57
CA ARG A 77 10.49 -24.36 -25.58
C ARG A 77 11.40 -25.49 -25.09
N ASP A 78 11.41 -25.80 -23.79
CA ASP A 78 12.20 -26.91 -23.26
C ASP A 78 11.45 -28.23 -23.53
N PRO A 79 12.07 -29.21 -24.23
CA PRO A 79 11.43 -30.48 -24.55
C PRO A 79 11.10 -31.34 -23.31
N LEU A 80 11.62 -30.99 -22.13
CA LEU A 80 11.28 -31.64 -20.86
C LEU A 80 9.99 -31.10 -20.23
N ILE A 81 9.39 -30.03 -20.79
CA ILE A 81 8.24 -29.32 -20.25
C ILE A 81 7.04 -29.52 -21.18
N ASP A 82 6.05 -30.28 -20.70
CA ASP A 82 4.86 -30.62 -21.47
C ASP A 82 3.76 -29.54 -21.36
N LEU A 83 3.60 -28.95 -20.15
CA LEU A 83 2.58 -27.93 -19.90
C LEU A 83 3.07 -26.87 -18.90
N VAL A 84 2.88 -25.59 -19.24
CA VAL A 84 3.07 -24.46 -18.31
C VAL A 84 1.74 -23.73 -18.12
N LYS A 85 1.14 -23.90 -16.94
CA LYS A 85 -0.10 -23.20 -16.57
C LYS A 85 0.23 -21.92 -15.81
N LEU A 86 -0.04 -20.79 -16.46
CA LEU A 86 0.10 -19.46 -15.86
C LEU A 86 -1.29 -18.82 -15.74
N ASP A 87 -1.91 -18.93 -14.56
CA ASP A 87 -3.23 -18.37 -14.32
C ASP A 87 -3.14 -16.88 -13.94
N THR A 88 -2.93 -16.04 -14.95
CA THR A 88 -2.78 -14.57 -14.81
C THR A 88 -4.06 -13.80 -15.14
N GLY A 89 -5.13 -14.48 -15.55
CA GLY A 89 -6.37 -13.82 -15.96
C GLY A 89 -7.04 -13.09 -14.80
N TRP A 90 -7.24 -13.78 -13.68
CA TRP A 90 -7.83 -13.21 -12.48
C TRP A 90 -6.88 -12.20 -11.80
N VAL A 91 -5.56 -12.47 -11.77
CA VAL A 91 -4.55 -11.54 -11.21
C VAL A 91 -4.58 -10.20 -11.93
N ARG A 92 -4.66 -10.21 -13.26
CA ARG A 92 -4.77 -8.99 -14.07
C ARG A 92 -6.04 -8.21 -13.76
N ARG A 93 -7.18 -8.89 -13.60
CA ARG A 93 -8.45 -8.25 -13.22
C ARG A 93 -8.37 -7.65 -11.83
N LEU A 94 -7.82 -8.38 -10.86
CA LEU A 94 -7.62 -7.89 -9.50
C LEU A 94 -6.69 -6.67 -9.47
N ASN A 95 -5.55 -6.73 -10.16
CA ASN A 95 -4.63 -5.60 -10.26
C ASN A 95 -5.30 -4.38 -10.90
N ALA A 96 -6.11 -4.56 -11.95
CA ALA A 96 -6.87 -3.46 -12.54
C ALA A 96 -7.84 -2.82 -11.53
N ILE A 97 -8.56 -3.63 -10.73
CA ILE A 97 -9.44 -3.12 -9.66
C ILE A 97 -8.63 -2.37 -8.60
N LEU A 98 -7.48 -2.91 -8.19
CA LEU A 98 -6.59 -2.28 -7.22
C LEU A 98 -6.01 -0.96 -7.74
N ASP A 99 -5.72 -0.85 -9.04
CA ASP A 99 -5.25 0.38 -9.67
C ASP A 99 -6.33 1.46 -9.65
N VAL A 100 -7.60 1.12 -9.94
CA VAL A 100 -8.72 2.05 -9.79
C VAL A 100 -8.86 2.49 -8.33
N ALA A 101 -8.81 1.55 -7.39
CA ALA A 101 -8.89 1.84 -5.95
C ALA A 101 -7.74 2.76 -5.50
N ARG A 102 -6.51 2.51 -5.94
CA ARG A 102 -5.33 3.32 -5.62
C ARG A 102 -5.47 4.76 -6.14
N ARG A 103 -5.98 4.94 -7.36
CA ARG A 103 -6.27 6.27 -7.92
C ARG A 103 -7.38 6.97 -7.14
N ALA A 104 -8.44 6.26 -6.76
CA ALA A 104 -9.52 6.81 -5.95
C ALA A 104 -9.01 7.30 -4.58
N VAL A 105 -8.12 6.54 -3.94
CA VAL A 105 -7.46 6.96 -2.69
C VAL A 105 -6.66 8.26 -2.91
N TRP A 106 -5.85 8.35 -3.96
CA TRP A 106 -5.09 9.58 -4.26
C TRP A 106 -6.00 10.80 -4.47
N ILE A 107 -7.09 10.64 -5.21
CA ILE A 107 -8.09 11.71 -5.40
C ILE A 107 -8.68 12.14 -4.07
N ALA A 108 -9.10 11.19 -3.23
CA ALA A 108 -9.64 11.46 -1.90
C ALA A 108 -8.61 12.17 -1.01
N THR A 109 -7.34 11.75 -1.02
CA THR A 109 -6.26 12.41 -0.27
C THR A 109 -6.10 13.86 -0.69
N ILE A 110 -6.04 14.15 -2.00
CA ILE A 110 -5.90 15.52 -2.50
C ILE A 110 -7.10 16.38 -2.08
N MET A 111 -8.31 15.85 -2.20
CA MET A 111 -9.53 16.56 -1.79
C MET A 111 -9.55 16.86 -0.29
N LEU A 112 -9.19 15.88 0.55
CA LEU A 112 -9.17 16.06 2.00
C LEU A 112 -8.09 17.06 2.45
N VAL A 113 -6.89 16.98 1.88
CA VAL A 113 -5.82 17.96 2.16
C VAL A 113 -6.27 19.36 1.74
N GLY A 114 -6.89 19.50 0.57
CA GLY A 114 -7.47 20.76 0.11
C GLY A 114 -8.53 21.31 1.07
N ALA A 115 -9.46 20.46 1.52
CA ALA A 115 -10.50 20.81 2.48
C ALA A 115 -9.91 21.32 3.80
N VAL A 116 -8.88 20.64 4.34
CA VAL A 116 -8.18 21.06 5.56
C VAL A 116 -7.56 22.44 5.39
N ILE A 117 -6.88 22.70 4.28
CA ILE A 117 -6.27 24.02 3.99
C ILE A 117 -7.35 25.12 3.96
N VAL A 118 -8.50 24.87 3.32
CA VAL A 118 -9.61 25.82 3.25
C VAL A 118 -10.22 26.07 4.61
N ILE A 119 -10.46 25.01 5.40
CA ILE A 119 -11.03 25.12 6.75
C ILE A 119 -10.10 25.91 7.67
N ILE A 120 -8.82 25.54 7.74
CA ILE A 120 -7.82 26.25 8.56
C ILE A 120 -7.72 27.72 8.10
N GLY A 121 -7.74 27.96 6.79
CA GLY A 121 -7.70 29.31 6.24
C GLY A 121 -8.87 30.18 6.66
N ASN A 122 -10.09 29.63 6.61
CA ASN A 122 -11.28 30.33 7.07
C ASN A 122 -11.28 30.56 8.58
N THR A 123 -10.86 29.57 9.37
CA THR A 123 -10.76 29.71 10.83
C THR A 123 -9.79 30.81 11.23
N ILE A 124 -8.61 30.86 10.60
CA ILE A 124 -7.62 31.91 10.86
C ILE A 124 -8.15 33.28 10.42
N ARG A 125 -8.84 33.37 9.28
CA ARG A 125 -9.47 34.62 8.84
C ARG A 125 -10.46 35.16 9.88
N LEU A 126 -11.30 34.29 10.43
CA LEU A 126 -12.26 34.66 11.48
C LEU A 126 -11.55 35.09 12.76
N ASP A 127 -10.50 34.39 13.18
CA ASP A 127 -9.73 34.73 14.39
C ASP A 127 -9.01 36.09 14.24
N ILE A 128 -8.43 36.38 13.06
CA ILE A 128 -7.85 37.69 12.75
C ILE A 128 -8.89 38.80 12.80
N GLN A 129 -10.10 38.56 12.27
CA GLN A 129 -11.19 39.54 12.29
C GLN A 129 -11.64 39.86 13.72
N ASN A 130 -11.75 38.84 14.58
CA ASN A 130 -12.12 39.01 15.97
C ASN A 130 -11.07 39.80 16.77
N ARG A 131 -9.79 39.69 16.41
CA ARG A 131 -8.67 40.39 17.05
C ARG A 131 -8.22 41.65 16.30
N ARG A 132 -8.99 42.13 15.32
CA ARG A 132 -8.57 43.20 14.41
C ARG A 132 -8.15 44.48 15.15
N ALA A 133 -8.90 44.90 16.16
CA ALA A 133 -8.60 46.10 16.94
C ALA A 133 -7.27 45.99 17.71
N GLU A 134 -7.01 44.83 18.33
CA GLU A 134 -5.74 44.56 19.03
C GLU A 134 -4.55 44.56 18.06
N ILE A 135 -4.73 43.98 16.87
CA ILE A 135 -3.71 43.95 15.82
C ILE A 135 -3.41 45.36 15.31
N GLU A 136 -4.43 46.19 15.15
CA GLU A 136 -4.29 47.58 14.69
C GLU A 136 -3.53 48.43 15.72
N VAL A 137 -3.91 48.36 17.00
CA VAL A 137 -3.21 49.06 18.08
C VAL A 137 -1.75 48.60 18.21
N SER A 138 -1.50 47.28 18.16
CA SER A 138 -0.13 46.75 18.24
C SER A 138 0.73 47.17 17.04
N LYS A 139 0.18 47.22 15.82
CA LYS A 139 0.88 47.74 14.64
C LYS A 139 1.21 49.23 14.76
N LEU A 140 0.32 50.04 15.33
CA LEU A 140 0.59 51.47 15.59
C LEU A 140 1.73 51.67 16.61
N LEU A 141 1.91 50.73 17.55
CA LEU A 141 3.03 50.71 18.49
C LEU A 141 4.33 50.14 17.87
N GLY A 142 4.36 49.86 16.57
CA GLY A 142 5.53 49.36 15.84
C GLY A 142 5.73 47.85 15.88
N ALA A 143 4.69 47.06 16.20
CA ALA A 143 4.80 45.61 16.18
C ALA A 143 5.13 45.08 14.77
N SER A 144 6.14 44.21 14.67
CA SER A 144 6.51 43.55 13.42
C SER A 144 5.42 42.58 12.95
N ASP A 145 5.31 42.37 11.62
CA ASP A 145 4.41 41.36 11.05
C ASP A 145 4.67 39.96 11.64
N GLY A 146 5.92 39.62 11.97
CA GLY A 146 6.27 38.36 12.62
C GLY A 146 5.63 38.20 14.01
N PHE A 147 5.53 39.28 14.80
CA PHE A 147 4.89 39.26 16.12
C PHE A 147 3.39 38.95 15.99
N VAL A 148 2.71 39.59 15.04
CA VAL A 148 1.27 39.39 14.78
C VAL A 148 0.98 38.00 14.24
N ARG A 149 1.89 37.40 13.46
CA ARG A 149 1.67 36.08 12.81
C ARG A 149 1.85 34.88 13.72
N ARG A 150 2.69 34.97 14.75
CA ARG A 150 3.07 33.85 15.62
C ARG A 150 1.88 33.13 16.29
N PRO A 151 0.91 33.83 16.92
CA PRO A 151 -0.24 33.18 17.57
C PRO A 151 -0.99 32.25 16.62
N PHE A 152 -1.26 32.71 15.39
CA PHE A 152 -2.00 31.94 14.39
C PHE A 152 -1.21 30.72 13.86
N LEU A 153 0.12 30.83 13.78
CA LEU A 153 0.98 29.70 13.43
C LEU A 153 1.00 28.62 14.51
N TYR A 154 0.94 28.99 15.79
CA TYR A 154 0.80 28.04 16.89
C TYR A 154 -0.53 27.27 16.81
N THR A 155 -1.63 27.95 16.46
CA THR A 155 -2.93 27.28 16.26
C THR A 155 -2.84 26.27 15.12
N GLY A 156 -2.20 26.63 14.00
CA GLY A 156 -1.93 25.72 12.88
C GLY A 156 -1.09 24.51 13.26
N PHE A 157 -0.05 24.72 14.07
CA PHE A 157 0.78 23.64 14.62
C PHE A 157 -0.07 22.67 15.46
N TRP A 158 -0.87 23.18 16.39
CA TRP A 158 -1.71 22.34 17.25
C TRP A 158 -2.75 21.54 16.45
N TYR A 159 -3.34 22.14 15.42
CA TYR A 159 -4.24 21.41 14.51
C TYR A 159 -3.52 20.29 13.76
N GLY A 160 -2.32 20.55 13.23
CA GLY A 160 -1.51 19.53 12.55
C GLY A 160 -1.04 18.42 13.49
N LEU A 161 -0.65 18.79 14.72
CA LEU A 161 -0.19 17.87 15.75
C LEU A 161 -1.30 16.93 16.22
N LEU A 162 -2.42 17.48 16.70
CA LEU A 162 -3.54 16.69 17.20
C LEU A 162 -4.21 15.90 16.08
N GLY A 163 -4.34 16.50 14.88
CA GLY A 163 -4.84 15.82 13.69
C GLY A 163 -3.94 14.64 13.28
N GLY A 164 -2.62 14.81 13.34
CA GLY A 164 -1.65 13.75 13.08
C GLY A 164 -1.74 12.60 14.08
N ILE A 165 -1.84 12.89 15.38
CA ILE A 165 -2.03 11.87 16.42
C ILE A 165 -3.33 11.10 16.18
N PHE A 166 -4.42 11.81 15.88
CA PHE A 166 -5.72 11.19 15.64
C PHE A 166 -5.71 10.32 14.37
N ALA A 167 -5.07 10.78 13.30
CA ALA A 167 -4.89 10.01 12.06
C ALA A 167 -4.06 8.74 12.28
N LEU A 168 -2.96 8.83 13.05
CA LEU A 168 -2.15 7.66 13.42
C LEU A 168 -2.95 6.64 14.23
N LEU A 169 -3.75 7.10 15.19
CA LEU A 169 -4.61 6.23 15.99
C LEU A 169 -5.64 5.51 15.11
N LEU A 170 -6.31 6.24 14.21
CA LEU A 170 -7.24 5.65 13.24
C LEU A 170 -6.55 4.63 12.32
N LEU A 171 -5.33 4.93 11.87
CA LEU A 171 -4.55 4.04 11.02
C LEU A 171 -4.21 2.73 11.74
N VAL A 172 -3.72 2.81 12.98
CA VAL A 172 -3.39 1.63 13.80
C VAL A 172 -4.65 0.79 14.07
N ILE A 173 -5.77 1.41 14.43
CA ILE A 173 -7.05 0.70 14.64
C ILE A 173 -7.51 0.02 13.34
N SER A 174 -7.43 0.72 12.21
CA SER A 174 -7.82 0.17 10.91
C SER A 174 -6.98 -1.06 10.56
N LEU A 175 -5.67 -0.99 10.75
CA LEU A 175 -4.79 -2.14 10.52
C LEU A 175 -5.08 -3.30 11.47
N TRP A 176 -5.37 -3.01 12.74
CA TRP A 176 -5.72 -4.04 13.70
C TRP A 176 -6.99 -4.78 13.27
N ILE A 177 -8.04 -4.06 12.85
CA ILE A 177 -9.29 -4.65 12.35
C ILE A 177 -9.07 -5.44 11.05
N LEU A 178 -8.25 -4.92 10.12
CA LEU A 178 -7.99 -5.56 8.83
C LEU A 178 -7.03 -6.76 8.92
N SER A 179 -6.22 -6.84 9.97
CA SER A 179 -5.19 -7.88 10.13
C SER A 179 -5.76 -9.30 9.98
N GLY A 180 -6.91 -9.61 10.60
CA GLY A 180 -7.54 -10.93 10.54
C GLY A 180 -7.97 -11.33 9.11
N PRO A 181 -8.84 -10.55 8.43
CA PRO A 181 -9.22 -10.81 7.05
C PRO A 181 -8.04 -10.91 6.08
N VAL A 182 -7.04 -10.01 6.22
CA VAL A 182 -5.84 -10.01 5.38
C VAL A 182 -5.02 -11.28 5.62
N THR A 183 -4.86 -11.71 6.87
CA THR A 183 -4.16 -12.95 7.23
C THR A 183 -4.79 -14.17 6.56
N ARG A 184 -6.12 -14.28 6.60
CA ARG A 184 -6.84 -15.37 5.93
C ARG A 184 -6.61 -15.34 4.43
N LEU A 185 -6.67 -14.16 3.82
CA LEU A 185 -6.48 -14.00 2.38
C LEU A 185 -5.05 -14.38 1.96
N VAL A 186 -4.02 -13.95 2.70
CA VAL A 186 -2.61 -14.32 2.43
C VAL A 186 -2.39 -15.83 2.57
N GLY A 187 -2.99 -16.45 3.60
CA GLY A 187 -2.93 -17.90 3.81
C GLY A 187 -3.54 -18.71 2.66
N LEU A 188 -4.69 -18.28 2.13
CA LEU A 188 -5.36 -18.92 0.99
C LEU A 188 -4.52 -18.90 -0.30
N TYR A 189 -3.63 -17.91 -0.45
CA TYR A 189 -2.74 -17.79 -1.60
C TYR A 189 -1.35 -18.40 -1.36
N GLY A 190 -1.15 -19.10 -0.23
CA GLY A 190 0.12 -19.73 0.10
C GLY A 190 1.28 -18.75 0.25
N GLY A 191 0.98 -17.51 0.63
CA GLY A 191 1.95 -16.49 1.00
C GLY A 191 2.45 -16.74 2.42
N GLY A 192 3.77 -16.57 2.64
CA GLY A 192 4.32 -16.54 3.98
C GLY A 192 3.78 -15.34 4.76
N PHE A 193 3.59 -15.52 6.06
CA PHE A 193 3.14 -14.45 6.95
C PHE A 193 4.30 -13.48 7.21
N GLU A 194 4.39 -12.41 6.42
CA GLU A 194 5.14 -11.22 6.85
C GLU A 194 4.18 -10.37 7.69
N PRO A 195 4.55 -9.99 8.93
CA PRO A 195 3.74 -9.08 9.72
C PRO A 195 3.47 -7.81 8.90
N PHE A 196 2.20 -7.52 8.62
CA PHE A 196 1.77 -6.21 8.12
C PHE A 196 1.96 -5.17 9.26
N GLY A 197 3.22 -4.84 9.53
CA GLY A 197 3.62 -3.79 10.47
C GLY A 197 4.00 -2.54 9.67
N ILE A 198 3.44 -1.40 10.05
CA ILE A 198 3.98 -0.12 9.58
C ILE A 198 5.33 0.07 10.27
N ASP A 199 6.37 0.30 9.47
CA ASP A 199 7.68 0.64 10.01
C ASP A 199 7.62 1.95 10.82
N GLY A 200 8.40 2.03 11.90
CA GLY A 200 8.45 3.20 12.77
C GLY A 200 8.81 4.48 12.00
N PHE A 201 9.65 4.37 10.98
CA PHE A 201 9.97 5.48 10.08
C PHE A 201 8.75 5.98 9.30
N THR A 202 7.87 5.08 8.86
CA THR A 202 6.66 5.47 8.13
C THR A 202 5.64 6.15 9.05
N LEU A 203 5.49 5.69 10.29
CA LEU A 203 4.66 6.38 11.29
C LEU A 203 5.19 7.79 11.58
N LEU A 204 6.51 7.91 11.75
CA LEU A 204 7.16 9.20 11.94
C LEU A 204 6.98 10.12 10.73
N ALA A 205 7.12 9.60 9.51
CA ALA A 205 6.90 10.36 8.28
C ALA A 205 5.46 10.87 8.18
N ILE A 206 4.45 10.03 8.45
CA ILE A 206 3.03 10.43 8.46
C ILE A 206 2.77 11.55 9.48
N PHE A 207 3.35 11.42 10.68
CA PHE A 207 3.24 12.43 11.72
C PHE A 207 3.84 13.77 11.28
N LEU A 208 5.07 13.74 10.77
CA LEU A 208 5.77 14.94 10.30
C LEU A 208 5.04 15.61 9.13
N ILE A 209 4.51 14.82 8.19
CA ILE A 209 3.69 15.32 7.07
C ILE A 209 2.42 15.99 7.60
N SER A 210 1.78 15.43 8.62
CA SER A 210 0.56 16.00 9.22
C SER A 210 0.84 17.35 9.88
N VAL A 211 1.94 17.46 10.64
CA VAL A 211 2.38 18.72 11.26
C VAL A 211 2.76 19.75 10.19
N ALA A 212 3.52 19.32 9.17
CA ALA A 212 3.91 20.19 8.07
C ALA A 212 2.71 20.70 7.26
N ALA A 213 1.70 19.86 7.02
CA ALA A 213 0.47 20.26 6.36
C ALA A 213 -0.34 21.28 7.19
N GLY A 214 -0.43 21.09 8.51
CA GLY A 214 -1.09 22.05 9.41
C GLY A 214 -0.38 23.42 9.44
N LEU A 215 0.95 23.40 9.59
CA LEU A 215 1.78 24.60 9.53
C LEU A 215 1.72 25.29 8.16
N GLY A 216 1.83 24.54 7.07
CA GLY A 216 1.76 25.03 5.71
C GLY A 216 0.41 25.68 5.41
N GLY A 217 -0.69 25.03 5.81
CA GLY A 217 -2.04 25.57 5.70
C GLY A 217 -2.20 26.89 6.45
N ALA A 218 -1.74 26.94 7.70
CA ALA A 218 -1.80 28.15 8.52
C ALA A 218 -0.92 29.27 7.97
N TRP A 219 0.30 28.98 7.54
CA TRP A 219 1.22 29.96 6.95
C TRP A 219 0.65 30.55 5.67
N SER A 220 0.11 29.73 4.78
CA SER A 220 -0.52 30.18 3.53
C SER A 220 -1.76 31.05 3.80
N ALA A 221 -2.55 30.72 4.83
CA ALA A 221 -3.71 31.51 5.23
C ALA A 221 -3.32 32.88 5.79
N VAL A 222 -2.35 32.89 6.70
CA VAL A 222 -1.81 34.09 7.34
C VAL A 222 -1.15 35.01 6.30
N ALA A 223 -0.31 34.45 5.41
CA ALA A 223 0.36 35.23 4.37
C ALA A 223 -0.65 35.94 3.45
N ARG A 224 -1.73 35.27 3.08
CA ARG A 224 -2.79 35.84 2.22
C ARG A 224 -3.64 36.90 2.93
N HIS A 225 -4.02 36.66 4.20
CA HIS A 225 -4.99 37.52 4.89
C HIS A 225 -4.35 38.70 5.63
N LEU A 226 -3.13 38.56 6.15
CA LEU A 226 -2.44 39.69 6.79
C LEU A 226 -1.98 40.73 5.76
N ALA A 227 -1.65 40.29 4.54
CA ALA A 227 -1.30 41.19 3.44
C ALA A 227 -2.46 42.12 3.03
N ALA A 228 -3.70 41.68 3.23
CA ALA A 228 -4.89 42.49 2.95
C ALA A 228 -5.17 43.58 4.01
N ILE A 229 -4.49 43.55 5.15
CA ILE A 229 -4.71 44.46 6.30
C ILE A 229 -3.57 45.50 6.40
N GLN A 230 -2.66 45.58 5.42
CA GLN A 230 -1.64 46.63 5.46
C GLN A 230 -2.31 48.02 5.29
N PRO A 231 -2.11 48.94 6.24
CA PRO A 231 -2.59 50.31 6.07
C PRO A 231 -1.84 50.93 4.89
N ARG A 232 -2.59 51.48 3.93
CA ARG A 232 -2.02 52.38 2.92
C ARG A 232 -1.56 53.62 3.67
N VAL A 233 -0.25 53.78 3.81
CA VAL A 233 0.40 55.04 4.17
C VAL A 233 0.63 55.82 2.89
#